data_AF-A0A8C5KMW4-F1
#
_entry.id   AF-A0A8C5KMW4-F1
#
_cell.length_a   1.000
_cell.length_b   1.000
_cell.length_c   1.000
_cell.angle_alpha   90.00
_cell.angle_beta   90.00
_cell.angle_gamma   90.00
#
_symmetry.space_group_name_H-M   'P 1'
#
loop_
_entity.id
_entity.type
_entity.pdbx_description
1 polymer ?
#
loop_
_entity_poly.entity_id
_entity_poly.type
_entity_poly.pdbx_seq_one_letter_code
_entity_poly.pdbx_strand_id
1 'polypeptide(L)'
;MAEVQQLSVQEAVDTMVKNVERKNIRKMQGLMFQCSAGCCEDNQASMQQVHQCIERCHVPLAQAQALVTSELEKFQDRLARSPSRVPLPEDP
;
A
#
# COMPACT_ATOMS: atom_id res chain seq x y z
N MET A 1 19.96 3.22 23.18
CA MET A 1 18.66 2.62 23.60
C MET A 1 17.48 3.18 22.80
N ALA A 2 17.36 4.51 22.61
CA ALA A 2 16.31 5.10 21.77
C ALA A 2 16.33 4.61 20.30
N GLU A 3 17.52 4.41 19.71
CA GLU A 3 17.68 3.91 18.34
C GLU A 3 17.20 2.47 18.16
N VAL A 4 17.37 1.62 19.19
CA VAL A 4 16.91 0.21 19.16
C VAL A 4 15.37 0.14 19.16
N GLN A 5 14.71 1.05 19.89
CA GLN A 5 13.25 1.16 19.85
C GLN A 5 12.73 1.68 18.51
N GLN A 6 13.41 2.65 17.88
CA GLN A 6 13.06 3.11 16.53
C GLN A 6 13.21 2.00 15.48
N LEU A 7 14.29 1.21 15.54
CA LEU A 7 14.51 0.08 14.63
C LEU A 7 13.40 -0.97 14.74
N SER A 8 13.00 -1.34 15.97
CA SER A 8 11.92 -2.31 16.18
C SER A 8 10.57 -1.83 15.62
N VAL A 9 10.26 -0.54 15.78
CA VAL A 9 9.03 0.05 15.21
C VAL A 9 9.09 0.03 13.68
N GLN A 10 10.25 0.33 13.08
CA GLN A 10 10.41 0.29 11.63
C GLN A 10 10.24 -1.11 11.05
N GLU A 11 10.76 -2.14 11.72
CA GLU A 11 10.58 -3.55 11.32
C GLU A 11 9.12 -4.01 11.42
N ALA A 12 8.40 -3.56 12.46
CA ALA A 12 6.98 -3.85 12.60
C ALA A 12 6.15 -3.18 11.49
N VAL A 13 6.49 -1.93 11.12
CA VAL A 13 5.87 -1.22 9.99
C VAL A 13 6.13 -1.96 8.69
N ASP A 14 7.37 -2.35 8.40
CA ASP A 14 7.72 -3.08 7.18
C ASP A 14 7.00 -4.43 7.09
N THR A 15 6.90 -5.15 8.21
CA THR A 15 6.13 -6.40 8.29
C THR A 15 4.64 -6.17 7.99
N MET A 16 4.06 -5.09 8.53
CA MET A 16 2.67 -4.71 8.24
C MET A 16 2.47 -4.41 6.75
N VAL A 17 3.35 -3.60 6.14
CA VAL A 17 3.29 -3.26 4.71
C VAL A 17 3.37 -4.52 3.85
N LYS A 18 4.33 -5.40 4.11
CA LYS A 18 4.48 -6.69 3.42
C LYS A 18 3.25 -7.59 3.57
N ASN A 19 2.52 -7.49 4.67
CA ASN A 19 1.29 -8.26 4.87
C ASN A 19 0.11 -7.66 4.12
N VAL A 20 -0.02 -6.33 4.08
CA VAL A 20 -1.05 -5.64 3.27
C VAL A 20 -0.85 -5.95 1.79
N GLU A 21 0.40 -5.86 1.31
CA GLU A 21 0.77 -6.17 -0.07
C GLU A 21 0.41 -7.61 -0.44
N ARG A 22 0.88 -8.59 0.35
CA ARG A 22 0.66 -10.02 0.08
C ARG A 22 -0.80 -10.43 0.12
N LYS A 23 -1.57 -9.95 1.11
CA LYS A 23 -2.95 -10.40 1.33
C LYS A 23 -3.97 -9.69 0.48
N ASN A 24 -3.74 -8.40 0.17
CA ASN A 24 -4.74 -7.57 -0.49
C ASN A 24 -4.28 -7.13 -1.88
N ILE A 25 -3.12 -6.48 -1.99
CA ILE A 25 -2.68 -5.85 -3.25
C ILE A 25 -2.43 -6.90 -4.34
N ARG A 26 -1.75 -8.01 -4.04
CA ARG A 26 -1.54 -9.08 -5.03
C ARG A 26 -2.84 -9.68 -5.55
N LYS A 27 -3.83 -9.88 -4.68
CA LYS A 27 -5.13 -10.39 -5.08
C LYS A 27 -5.85 -9.41 -6.00
N MET A 28 -5.81 -8.12 -5.67
CA MET A 28 -6.37 -7.07 -6.52
C MET A 28 -5.65 -6.96 -7.87
N GLN A 29 -4.32 -7.08 -7.89
CA GLN A 29 -3.53 -7.16 -9.12
C GLN A 29 -3.96 -8.33 -10.00
N GLY A 30 -4.13 -9.52 -9.41
CA GLY A 30 -4.62 -10.70 -10.13
C GLY A 30 -6.00 -10.47 -10.77
N LEU A 31 -6.93 -9.89 -10.02
CA LEU A 31 -8.27 -9.55 -10.53
C LEU A 31 -8.21 -8.49 -11.65
N MET A 32 -7.36 -7.48 -11.48
CA MET A 32 -7.15 -6.44 -12.49
C MET A 32 -6.62 -7.05 -13.79
N PHE A 33 -5.59 -7.91 -13.72
CA PHE A 33 -5.05 -8.55 -14.91
C PHE A 33 -6.04 -9.50 -15.58
N GLN A 34 -6.83 -10.23 -14.79
CA GLN A 34 -7.88 -11.10 -15.33
C GLN A 34 -8.98 -10.29 -16.03
N CYS A 35 -9.38 -9.14 -15.46
CA CYS A 35 -10.30 -8.19 -16.09
C CYS A 35 -9.74 -7.67 -17.42
N SER A 36 -8.49 -7.22 -17.43
CA SER A 36 -7.81 -6.72 -18.63
C SER A 36 -7.68 -7.79 -19.71
N ALA A 37 -7.41 -9.05 -19.34
CA ALA A 37 -7.40 -10.17 -20.28
C ALA A 37 -8.79 -10.36 -20.92
N GLY A 38 -9.86 -10.35 -20.11
CA GLY A 38 -11.23 -10.42 -20.61
C GLY A 38 -11.59 -9.27 -21.56
N CYS A 39 -11.09 -8.05 -21.31
CA CYS A 39 -11.26 -6.93 -22.25
C CYS A 39 -10.58 -7.22 -23.61
N CYS A 40 -9.41 -7.87 -23.62
CA CYS A 40 -8.67 -8.18 -24.84
C CYS A 40 -9.26 -9.37 -25.64
N GLU A 41 -10.05 -10.22 -25.00
CA GLU A 41 -10.71 -11.37 -25.63
C GLU A 41 -11.95 -10.96 -26.45
N ASP A 42 -12.48 -9.76 -26.24
CA ASP A 42 -13.62 -9.22 -26.99
C ASP A 42 -13.22 -8.80 -28.41
N ASN A 43 -13.34 -9.74 -29.35
CA ASN A 43 -13.07 -9.52 -30.77
C ASN A 43 -14.10 -8.62 -31.49
N GLN A 44 -15.22 -8.27 -30.83
CA GLN A 44 -16.23 -7.38 -31.40
C GLN A 44 -15.99 -5.91 -31.02
N ALA A 45 -15.26 -5.68 -29.93
CA ALA A 45 -14.89 -4.34 -29.48
C ALA A 45 -13.84 -3.70 -30.40
N SER A 46 -13.98 -2.38 -30.61
CA SER A 46 -12.93 -1.59 -31.24
C SER A 46 -11.72 -1.45 -30.32
N MET A 47 -10.55 -1.14 -30.88
CA MET A 47 -9.33 -0.90 -30.09
C MET A 47 -9.53 0.16 -28.99
N GLN A 48 -10.31 1.21 -29.28
CA GLN A 48 -10.60 2.27 -28.30
C GLN A 48 -11.47 1.76 -27.15
N GLN A 49 -12.44 0.89 -27.44
CA GLN A 49 -13.30 0.29 -26.42
C GLN A 49 -12.50 -0.67 -25.52
N VAL A 50 -11.60 -1.47 -26.11
CA VAL A 50 -10.71 -2.36 -25.35
C VAL A 50 -9.79 -1.55 -24.43
N HIS A 51 -9.15 -0.50 -24.93
CA HIS A 51 -8.30 0.36 -24.09
C HIS A 51 -9.07 1.00 -22.93
N GLN A 52 -10.27 1.52 -23.20
CA GLN A 52 -11.10 2.11 -22.15
C GLN A 52 -11.60 1.07 -21.13
N CYS A 53 -11.82 -0.17 -21.56
CA CYS A 53 -12.14 -1.30 -20.67
C CYS A 53 -10.96 -1.60 -19.73
N ILE A 54 -9.74 -1.71 -20.28
CA ILE A 54 -8.51 -1.95 -19.51
C ILE A 54 -8.29 -0.81 -18.49
N GLU A 55 -8.42 0.46 -18.89
CA GLU A 55 -8.30 1.58 -17.95
C GLU A 55 -9.23 1.44 -16.75
N ARG A 56 -10.50 1.04 -16.98
CA ARG A 56 -11.47 0.81 -15.91
C ARG A 56 -11.06 -0.35 -14.99
N CYS A 57 -10.44 -1.41 -15.53
CA CYS A 57 -9.93 -2.52 -14.71
C CYS A 57 -8.81 -2.06 -13.75
N HIS A 58 -8.04 -1.03 -14.11
CA HIS A 58 -6.93 -0.54 -13.29
C HIS A 58 -7.37 0.42 -12.16
N VAL A 59 -8.48 1.14 -12.34
CA VAL A 59 -8.96 2.16 -11.38
C VAL A 59 -9.06 1.64 -9.94
N PRO A 60 -9.68 0.49 -9.65
CA PRO A 60 -9.82 0.02 -8.27
C PRO A 60 -8.49 -0.28 -7.59
N LEU A 61 -7.53 -0.85 -8.34
CA LEU A 61 -6.19 -1.13 -7.82
C LEU A 61 -5.44 0.18 -7.52
N ALA A 62 -5.50 1.14 -8.44
CA ALA A 62 -4.85 2.44 -8.25
C ALA A 62 -5.40 3.18 -7.02
N GLN A 63 -6.72 3.15 -6.82
CA GLN A 63 -7.37 3.74 -5.63
C GLN A 63 -6.92 3.05 -4.33
N ALA A 64 -6.88 1.71 -4.31
CA ALA A 64 -6.42 0.97 -3.14
C ALA A 64 -4.94 1.23 -2.81
N GLN A 65 -4.08 1.29 -3.83
CA GLN A 65 -2.67 1.62 -3.66
C GLN A 65 -2.50 3.05 -3.12
N ALA A 66 -3.20 4.03 -3.69
CA ALA A 66 -3.15 5.42 -3.21
C ALA A 66 -3.61 5.54 -1.76
N LEU A 67 -4.67 4.84 -1.38
CA LEU A 67 -5.16 4.79 0.00
C LEU A 67 -4.11 4.20 0.94
N VAL A 68 -3.55 3.04 0.60
CA VAL A 68 -2.52 2.38 1.44
C VAL A 68 -1.30 3.29 1.62
N THR A 69 -0.81 3.92 0.55
CA THR A 69 0.31 4.86 0.64
C THR A 69 -0.02 6.04 1.56
N SER A 70 -1.19 6.68 1.37
CA SER A 70 -1.60 7.82 2.19
C SER A 70 -1.73 7.46 3.68
N GLU A 71 -2.30 6.30 3.99
CA GLU A 71 -2.44 5.86 5.38
C GLU A 71 -1.09 5.48 6.01
N LEU A 72 -0.17 4.90 5.25
CA LEU A 72 1.18 4.59 5.71
C LEU A 72 2.00 5.86 5.98
N GLU A 73 1.88 6.88 5.12
CA GLU A 73 2.52 8.20 5.34
C GLU A 73 1.99 8.84 6.62
N LYS A 74 0.66 8.92 6.78
CA LYS A 74 0.04 9.44 8.01
C LYS A 74 0.45 8.66 9.25
N PHE A 75 0.57 7.33 9.14
CA PHE A 75 0.98 6.47 10.23
C PHE A 75 2.43 6.76 10.65
N GLN A 76 3.35 6.84 9.68
CA GLN A 76 4.75 7.18 9.93
C GLN A 76 4.92 8.58 10.52
N ASP A 77 4.19 9.57 10.01
CA ASP A 77 4.22 10.94 10.54
C ASP A 77 3.76 11.02 12.02
N ARG A 78 2.81 10.18 12.42
CA ARG A 78 2.36 10.10 13.81
C ARG A 78 3.37 9.41 14.71
N LEU A 79 4.04 8.39 14.21
CA LEU A 79 5.14 7.73 14.91
C LEU A 79 6.32 8.67 15.12
N ALA A 80 6.71 9.42 14.09
CA ALA A 80 7.82 10.38 14.15
C ALA A 80 7.55 11.54 15.13
N ARG A 81 6.29 11.95 15.28
CA ARG A 81 5.88 13.05 16.19
C ARG A 81 5.61 12.60 17.63
N SER A 82 5.57 11.30 17.91
CA SER A 82 5.39 10.80 19.27
C SER A 82 6.76 10.77 19.95
N PRO A 83 7.03 11.61 20.98
CA PRO A 83 8.30 11.52 21.67
C PRO A 83 8.36 10.15 22.34
N SER A 84 9.36 9.35 21.98
CA SER A 84 9.76 8.18 22.75
C SER A 84 9.97 8.67 24.18
N ARG A 85 9.04 8.35 25.08
CA ARG A 85 9.08 8.75 26.49
C ARG A 85 10.20 7.98 27.16
N VAL A 86 11.43 8.41 26.93
CA VAL A 86 12.62 7.99 27.66
C VAL A 86 12.70 8.94 28.85
N PRO A 87 12.53 8.48 30.10
CA PRO A 87 12.87 9.30 31.25
C PRO A 87 14.34 9.67 31.11
N LEU A 88 14.65 10.97 31.05
CA LEU A 88 16.03 11.42 31.23
C LEU A 88 16.46 11.01 32.65
N PRO A 89 17.65 10.45 32.86
CA PRO A 89 18.18 10.31 34.21
C PRO A 89 18.30 11.72 34.80
N GLU A 90 17.60 11.98 35.89
CA GLU A 90 17.85 13.17 36.70
C GLU A 90 19.18 12.92 37.42
N ASP A 91 20.24 13.59 36.96
CA ASP A 91 21.52 13.62 37.66
C ASP A 91 21.38 14.41 38.97
N PRO A 92 21.94 13.91 40.09
CA PRO A 92 21.89 14.56 41.40
C PRO A 92 22.80 15.79 41.53
#